data_AF-D4LTG2-F1
#
_entry.id   AF-D4LTG2-F1
#
_cell.length_a   1.000
_cell.length_b   1.000
_cell.length_c   1.000
_cell.angle_alpha   90.00
_cell.angle_beta   90.00
_cell.angle_gamma   90.00
#
_symmetry.space_group_name_H-M   'P 1'
#
loop_
_entity.id
_entity.type
_entity.pdbx_description
1 polymer ?
#
loop_
_entity_poly.entity_id
_entity_poly.type
_entity_poly.pdbx_seq_one_letter_code
_entity_poly.pdbx_strand_id
1 'polypeptide(L)'
;MQIDENLCMKFPEVLKQKLLKREIELPDLVQIEYEPILTYRAVQRNEDDYSPITREDFKSYFELGKTPKKRPRGTSEDFLSDPHYYGVSSFMNKELVEMKMKFPNPKKKMASGYVHMEGGPQETKLENGHVCWWLYKEADVSGFKLEKE
;
A
#
# COMPACT_ATOMS: atom_id res chain seq x y z
N MET A 1 17.27 -0.95 -4.23
CA MET A 1 18.13 -0.87 -3.02
C MET A 1 18.10 -2.20 -2.28
N GLN A 2 19.28 -2.72 -1.87
CA GLN A 2 19.34 -3.91 -1.03
C GLN A 2 19.01 -3.52 0.42
N ILE A 3 18.02 -4.21 0.97
CA ILE A 3 17.56 -4.00 2.34
C ILE A 3 18.26 -4.98 3.27
N ASP A 4 18.60 -4.53 4.47
CA ASP A 4 19.22 -5.34 5.51
C ASP A 4 18.38 -6.59 5.84
N GLU A 5 19.05 -7.72 6.06
CA GLU A 5 18.37 -8.99 6.34
C GLU A 5 17.49 -8.91 7.60
N ASN A 6 17.89 -8.14 8.62
CA ASN A 6 17.07 -7.95 9.82
C ASN A 6 15.77 -7.19 9.51
N LEU A 7 15.82 -6.26 8.56
CA LEU A 7 14.61 -5.56 8.12
C LEU A 7 13.69 -6.49 7.34
N CYS A 8 14.27 -7.35 6.49
CA CYS A 8 13.52 -8.37 5.76
C CYS A 8 12.70 -9.27 6.70
N MET A 9 13.25 -9.62 7.86
CA MET A 9 12.59 -10.47 8.86
C MET A 9 11.35 -9.85 9.51
N LYS A 10 11.14 -8.53 9.37
CA LYS A 10 9.93 -7.84 9.87
C LYS A 10 8.75 -7.95 8.90
N PHE A 11 8.98 -8.27 7.62
CA PHE A 11 7.91 -8.40 6.63
C PHE A 11 7.10 -9.69 6.78
N PRO A 12 5.86 -9.72 6.25
CA PRO A 12 5.11 -10.96 6.06
C PRO A 12 5.90 -12.00 5.26
N GLU A 13 5.67 -13.29 5.54
CA GLU A 13 6.48 -14.41 5.03
C GLU A 13 6.69 -14.36 3.52
N VAL A 14 5.66 -14.01 2.74
CA VAL A 14 5.78 -13.96 1.28
C VAL A 14 6.74 -12.86 0.83
N LEU A 15 6.57 -11.63 1.34
CA LEU A 15 7.42 -10.50 0.97
C LEU A 15 8.86 -10.73 1.46
N LYS A 16 9.02 -11.24 2.67
CA LYS A 16 10.31 -11.65 3.24
C LYS A 16 11.05 -12.62 2.33
N GLN A 17 10.41 -13.72 1.93
CA GLN A 17 11.04 -14.74 1.09
C GLN A 17 11.44 -14.18 -0.27
N LYS A 18 10.62 -13.31 -0.86
CA LYS A 18 10.93 -12.70 -2.16
C LYS A 18 12.12 -11.75 -2.11
N LEU A 19 12.22 -10.94 -1.06
CA LEU A 19 13.35 -10.05 -0.84
C LEU A 19 14.64 -10.84 -0.57
N LEU A 20 14.59 -11.87 0.29
CA LEU A 20 15.77 -12.70 0.61
C LEU A 20 16.27 -13.49 -0.61
N LYS A 21 15.36 -14.00 -1.44
CA LYS A 21 15.71 -14.72 -2.68
C LYS A 21 16.07 -13.80 -3.84
N ARG A 22 16.00 -12.47 -3.65
CA ARG A 22 16.19 -11.46 -4.70
C ARG A 22 15.28 -11.65 -5.92
N GLU A 23 14.09 -12.19 -5.68
CA GLU A 23 13.02 -12.23 -6.70
C GLU A 23 12.46 -10.83 -6.95
N ILE A 24 12.53 -9.96 -5.92
CA ILE A 24 12.17 -8.55 -5.97
C ILE A 24 13.20 -7.73 -5.20
N GLU A 25 13.33 -6.46 -5.57
CA GLU A 25 14.08 -5.45 -4.82
C GLU A 25 13.19 -4.24 -4.59
N LEU A 26 13.26 -3.62 -3.41
CA LEU A 26 12.53 -2.35 -3.21
C LEU A 26 13.20 -1.23 -4.02
N PRO A 27 12.42 -0.24 -4.48
CA PRO A 27 12.95 0.89 -5.25
C PRO A 27 14.05 1.65 -4.51
N ASP A 28 14.94 2.33 -5.24
CA ASP A 28 16.05 3.06 -4.63
C ASP A 28 15.63 4.28 -3.80
N LEU A 29 14.42 4.81 -4.07
CA LEU A 29 13.84 5.95 -3.36
C LEU A 29 13.06 5.53 -2.10
N VAL A 30 13.17 4.27 -1.69
CA VAL A 30 12.52 3.79 -0.48
C VAL A 30 13.11 4.48 0.76
N GLN A 31 12.22 4.92 1.64
CA GLN A 31 12.58 5.53 2.91
C GLN A 31 12.22 4.58 4.04
N ILE A 32 13.22 4.28 4.89
CA ILE A 32 13.06 3.44 6.08
C ILE A 32 12.78 4.31 7.30
N GLU A 33 13.52 5.42 7.43
CA GLU A 33 13.32 6.43 8.46
C GLU A 33 12.68 7.65 7.83
N TYR A 34 11.51 8.03 8.32
CA TYR A 34 10.73 9.15 7.80
C TYR A 34 9.69 9.62 8.83
N GLU A 35 9.34 10.91 8.75
CA GLU A 35 8.28 11.49 9.56
C GLU A 35 6.89 10.99 9.14
N PRO A 36 5.92 10.86 10.07
CA PRO A 36 4.58 10.40 9.74
C PRO A 36 3.93 11.19 8.60
N ILE A 37 3.50 10.49 7.55
CA ILE A 37 2.91 11.09 6.34
C ILE A 37 1.40 10.93 6.42
N LEU A 38 0.66 12.05 6.45
CA LEU A 38 -0.80 11.99 6.32
C LEU A 38 -1.17 11.50 4.92
N THR A 39 -1.96 10.44 4.87
CA THR A 39 -2.41 9.84 3.62
C THR A 39 -3.90 9.54 3.63
N TYR A 40 -4.44 9.47 2.43
CA TYR A 40 -5.80 9.11 2.11
C TYR A 40 -5.78 7.86 1.23
N ARG A 41 -6.75 6.99 1.44
CA ARG A 41 -6.91 5.78 0.63
C ARG A 41 -8.37 5.42 0.49
N ALA A 42 -8.67 4.70 -0.58
CA ALA A 42 -9.97 4.06 -0.71
C ALA A 42 -9.92 2.66 -0.12
N VAL A 43 -10.88 2.35 0.73
CA VAL A 43 -11.09 1.01 1.28
C VAL A 43 -12.35 0.41 0.67
N GLN A 44 -12.30 -0.89 0.39
CA GLN A 44 -13.41 -1.62 -0.23
C GLN A 44 -14.42 -1.97 0.86
N ARG A 45 -15.60 -1.36 0.82
CA ARG A 45 -16.64 -1.51 1.84
C ARG A 45 -18.01 -1.49 1.19
N ASN A 46 -19.00 -2.10 1.85
CA ASN A 46 -20.39 -1.93 1.44
C ASN A 46 -20.88 -0.54 1.84
N GLU A 47 -22.00 -0.11 1.26
CA GLU A 47 -22.53 1.24 1.44
C GLU A 47 -22.82 1.56 2.92
N ASP A 48 -23.35 0.57 3.65
CA ASP A 48 -23.72 0.67 5.07
C ASP A 48 -22.62 0.21 6.03
N ASP A 49 -21.44 -0.18 5.53
CA ASP A 49 -20.33 -0.65 6.36
C ASP A 49 -19.42 0.52 6.78
N TYR A 50 -19.66 1.00 8.00
CA TYR A 50 -18.86 2.03 8.68
C TYR A 50 -18.04 1.44 9.84
N SER A 51 -17.71 0.15 9.78
CA SER A 51 -16.86 -0.47 10.78
C SER A 51 -15.46 0.18 10.82
N PRO A 52 -14.77 0.17 11.98
CA PRO A 52 -13.43 0.71 12.08
C PRO A 52 -12.46 0.06 11.09
N ILE A 53 -11.42 0.81 10.72
CA ILE A 53 -10.36 0.30 9.85
C ILE A 53 -9.64 -0.88 10.51
N THR A 54 -9.36 -1.88 9.69
CA THR A 54 -8.67 -3.10 10.11
C THR A 54 -7.50 -3.40 9.17
N ARG A 55 -6.67 -4.37 9.55
CA ARG A 55 -5.56 -4.86 8.72
C ARG A 55 -6.03 -5.36 7.34
N GLU A 56 -7.27 -5.85 7.25
CA GLU A 56 -7.89 -6.33 6.00
C GLU A 56 -8.02 -5.21 4.96
N ASP A 57 -8.28 -3.97 5.39
CA ASP A 57 -8.34 -2.81 4.50
C ASP A 57 -6.94 -2.47 3.93
N PHE A 58 -5.88 -2.95 4.60
CA PHE A 58 -4.48 -2.70 4.28
C PHE A 58 -3.81 -3.86 3.55
N LYS A 59 -4.59 -4.76 2.95
CA LYS A 59 -4.06 -5.77 2.05
C LYS A 59 -3.53 -5.15 0.76
N SER A 60 -2.32 -5.54 0.38
CA SER A 60 -1.69 -5.27 -0.91
C SER A 60 -2.46 -5.92 -2.06
N TYR A 61 -2.13 -5.57 -3.31
CA TYR A 61 -2.76 -6.21 -4.46
C TYR A 61 -2.43 -7.71 -4.56
N PHE A 62 -1.22 -8.11 -4.13
CA PHE A 62 -0.86 -9.50 -3.97
C PHE A 62 -1.81 -10.22 -3.00
N GLU A 63 -2.00 -9.69 -1.79
CA GLU A 63 -2.85 -10.31 -0.76
C GLU A 63 -4.34 -10.34 -1.14
N LEU A 64 -4.78 -9.40 -1.99
CA LEU A 64 -6.14 -9.37 -2.53
C LEU A 64 -6.33 -10.28 -3.76
N GLY A 65 -5.28 -10.96 -4.24
CA GLY A 65 -5.32 -11.75 -5.48
C GLY A 65 -5.67 -10.93 -6.72
N LYS A 66 -5.44 -9.62 -6.69
CA LYS A 66 -5.80 -8.72 -7.79
C LYS A 66 -4.69 -8.76 -8.84
N THR A 67 -5.07 -8.81 -10.11
CA THR A 67 -4.12 -8.64 -11.21
C THR A 67 -4.16 -7.18 -11.69
N PRO A 68 -3.02 -6.50 -11.86
CA PRO A 68 -2.99 -5.14 -12.39
C PRO A 68 -3.68 -5.06 -13.77
N LYS A 69 -4.65 -4.14 -13.92
CA LYS A 69 -5.52 -4.04 -15.10
C LYS A 69 -4.85 -3.50 -16.36
N LYS A 70 -3.70 -2.82 -16.23
CA LYS A 70 -2.95 -2.28 -17.37
C LYS A 70 -2.03 -3.37 -17.91
N ARG A 71 -2.51 -4.16 -18.87
CA ARG A 71 -1.62 -4.91 -19.75
C ARG A 71 -1.98 -4.63 -21.21
N PRO A 72 -1.06 -4.08 -22.01
CA PRO A 72 -1.07 -4.33 -23.43
C PRO A 72 -1.06 -5.85 -23.66
N ARG A 73 -1.85 -6.37 -24.61
CA ARG A 73 -1.76 -7.79 -24.98
C ARG A 73 -0.33 -8.06 -25.47
N GLY A 74 0.35 -9.05 -24.91
CA GLY A 74 1.67 -9.51 -25.38
C GLY A 74 2.88 -9.12 -24.51
N THR A 75 2.71 -8.31 -23.45
CA THR A 75 3.81 -8.01 -22.52
C THR A 75 3.78 -8.97 -21.33
N SER A 76 4.78 -9.85 -21.23
CA SER A 76 5.04 -10.70 -20.07
C SER A 76 5.93 -9.97 -19.05
N GLU A 77 5.56 -8.76 -18.64
CA GLU A 77 6.17 -8.22 -17.43
C GLU A 77 5.58 -8.98 -16.25
N ASP A 78 6.44 -9.72 -15.56
CA ASP A 78 6.10 -10.42 -14.33
C ASP A 78 5.82 -9.37 -13.25
N PHE A 79 4.57 -8.94 -13.13
CA PHE A 79 4.09 -8.14 -11.99
C PHE A 79 4.41 -8.78 -10.63
N LEU A 80 4.73 -10.08 -10.61
CA LEU A 80 5.26 -10.79 -9.45
C LEU A 80 6.66 -10.32 -9.04
N SER A 81 7.42 -9.72 -9.97
CA SER A 81 8.71 -9.09 -9.70
C SER A 81 8.59 -7.60 -9.32
N ASP A 82 7.41 -6.98 -9.47
CA ASP A 82 7.19 -5.58 -9.10
C ASP A 82 7.00 -5.45 -7.58
N PRO A 83 7.88 -4.75 -6.85
CA PRO A 83 7.74 -4.56 -5.41
C PRO A 83 6.45 -3.84 -5.03
N HIS A 84 5.93 -2.92 -5.87
CA HIS A 84 4.69 -2.18 -5.58
C HIS A 84 3.46 -3.10 -5.54
N TYR A 85 3.54 -4.28 -6.14
CA TYR A 85 2.47 -5.28 -6.09
C TYR A 85 2.23 -5.82 -4.67
N TYR A 86 3.28 -5.82 -3.85
CA TYR A 86 3.27 -6.23 -2.45
C TYR A 86 3.12 -5.05 -1.48
N GLY A 87 3.12 -3.82 -1.99
CA GLY A 87 2.93 -2.61 -1.22
C GLY A 87 1.46 -2.22 -1.09
N VAL A 88 1.18 -1.39 -0.10
CA VAL A 88 -0.12 -0.79 0.16
C VAL A 88 -0.15 0.60 -0.44
N SER A 89 -1.17 0.87 -1.23
CA SER A 89 -1.30 2.12 -1.99
C SER A 89 -2.16 3.14 -1.23
N SER A 90 -1.59 4.30 -0.99
CA SER A 90 -2.24 5.49 -0.43
C SER A 90 -1.82 6.74 -1.21
N PHE A 91 -2.44 7.89 -0.93
CA PHE A 91 -2.15 9.16 -1.60
C PHE A 91 -2.11 10.31 -0.60
N MET A 92 -1.23 11.29 -0.81
CA MET A 92 -1.13 12.47 0.07
C MET A 92 -2.31 13.45 -0.09
N ASN A 93 -3.01 13.43 -1.24
CA ASN A 93 -4.15 14.29 -1.51
C ASN A 93 -5.44 13.44 -1.65
N LYS A 94 -6.47 13.81 -0.89
CA LYS A 94 -7.83 13.24 -0.95
C LYS A 94 -8.42 13.31 -2.36
N GLU A 95 -8.27 14.43 -3.06
CA GLU A 95 -8.81 14.64 -4.41
C GLU A 95 -8.25 13.63 -5.42
N LEU A 96 -6.98 13.23 -5.27
CA LEU A 96 -6.37 12.21 -6.12
C LEU A 96 -7.03 10.84 -5.92
N VAL A 97 -7.40 10.52 -4.69
CA VAL A 97 -8.15 9.30 -4.37
C VAL A 97 -9.54 9.38 -4.97
N GLU A 98 -10.21 10.51 -4.81
CA GLU A 98 -11.56 10.75 -5.35
C GLU A 98 -11.60 10.55 -6.87
N MET A 99 -10.68 11.18 -7.61
CA MET A 99 -10.57 11.04 -9.06
C MET A 99 -10.21 9.61 -9.48
N LYS A 100 -9.17 9.01 -8.87
CA LYS A 100 -8.68 7.67 -9.28
C LYS A 100 -9.67 6.56 -8.96
N MET A 101 -10.38 6.70 -7.85
CA MET A 101 -11.30 5.68 -7.34
C MET A 101 -12.75 5.93 -7.74
N LYS A 102 -13.01 7.06 -8.40
CA LYS A 102 -14.31 7.52 -8.92
C LYS A 102 -15.33 7.71 -7.80
N PHE A 103 -14.98 8.53 -6.82
CA PHE A 103 -15.93 8.93 -5.77
C PHE A 103 -16.97 9.93 -6.32
N PRO A 104 -18.20 9.96 -5.77
CA PRO A 104 -18.72 9.04 -4.75
C PRO A 104 -18.87 7.62 -5.31
N ASN A 105 -18.53 6.62 -4.50
CA ASN A 105 -18.55 5.22 -4.91
C ASN A 105 -19.24 4.38 -3.82
N PRO A 106 -20.41 3.79 -4.07
CA PRO A 106 -21.16 3.08 -3.03
C PRO A 106 -20.44 1.84 -2.50
N LYS A 107 -19.41 1.37 -3.22
CA LYS A 107 -18.61 0.18 -2.86
C LYS A 107 -17.25 0.55 -2.26
N LYS A 108 -16.99 1.83 -1.98
CA LYS A 108 -15.73 2.26 -1.38
C LYS A 108 -15.97 3.38 -0.39
N LYS A 109 -15.19 3.39 0.68
CA LYS A 109 -15.17 4.51 1.62
C LYS A 109 -13.78 5.14 1.63
N MET A 110 -13.72 6.42 1.96
CA MET A 110 -12.46 7.13 2.12
C MET A 110 -11.94 6.86 3.53
N ALA A 111 -10.66 6.51 3.63
CA ALA A 111 -9.96 6.39 4.91
C ALA A 111 -8.76 7.33 4.91
N SER A 112 -8.49 7.94 6.06
CA SER A 112 -7.34 8.81 6.28
C SER A 112 -6.57 8.38 7.53
N GLY A 113 -5.28 8.66 7.53
CA GLY A 113 -4.39 8.32 8.64
C GLY A 113 -2.93 8.47 8.25
N TYR A 114 -2.04 8.15 9.18
CA TYR A 114 -0.62 8.38 9.01
C TYR A 114 0.11 7.10 8.61
N VAL A 115 0.91 7.18 7.56
CA VAL A 115 1.96 6.21 7.25
C VAL A 115 3.17 6.56 8.11
N HIS A 116 3.69 5.60 8.87
CA HIS A 116 4.77 5.82 9.84
C HIS A 116 5.82 4.71 9.76
N MET A 117 7.06 5.01 10.13
CA MET A 117 8.21 4.13 9.89
C MET A 117 8.14 2.80 10.66
N GLU A 118 7.48 2.76 11.81
CA GLU A 118 7.32 1.55 12.62
C GLU A 118 6.45 0.50 11.94
N GLY A 119 5.58 0.91 11.01
CA GLY A 119 4.74 -0.02 10.26
C GLY A 119 5.37 -0.52 8.95
N GLY A 120 6.51 0.02 8.52
CA GLY A 120 7.18 -0.43 7.29
C GLY A 120 7.87 0.69 6.53
N PRO A 121 8.78 0.39 5.59
CA PRO A 121 9.33 1.40 4.70
C PRO A 121 8.31 1.86 3.67
N GLN A 122 8.49 3.06 3.13
CA GLN A 122 7.60 3.65 2.14
C GLN A 122 8.35 4.29 0.97
N GLU A 123 7.68 4.43 -0.16
CA GLU A 123 8.13 5.26 -1.28
C GLU A 123 7.03 6.26 -1.64
N THR A 124 7.36 7.55 -1.67
CA THR A 124 6.46 8.61 -2.08
C THR A 124 6.85 9.12 -3.46
N LYS A 125 5.94 8.99 -4.42
CA LYS A 125 6.08 9.53 -5.78
C LYS A 125 5.54 10.95 -5.82
N LEU A 126 6.45 11.93 -5.70
CA LEU A 126 6.11 13.35 -5.65
C LEU A 126 5.27 13.82 -6.85
N GLU A 127 5.50 13.24 -8.03
CA GLU A 127 4.77 13.59 -9.26
C GLU A 127 3.25 13.39 -9.17
N ASN A 128 2.80 12.39 -8.42
CA ASN A 128 1.38 12.01 -8.38
C ASN A 128 0.86 11.73 -6.96
N GLY A 129 1.62 12.18 -5.95
CA GLY A 129 1.30 12.07 -4.54
C GLY A 129 1.09 10.65 -4.02
N HIS A 130 1.46 9.61 -4.78
CA HIS A 130 1.28 8.22 -4.38
C HIS A 130 2.28 7.84 -3.31
N VAL A 131 1.79 7.22 -2.24
CA VAL A 131 2.59 6.65 -1.17
C VAL A 131 2.40 5.13 -1.23
N CYS A 132 3.48 4.42 -1.54
CA CYS A 132 3.56 2.97 -1.48
C CYS A 132 4.15 2.57 -0.14
N TRP A 133 3.39 1.86 0.69
CA TRP A 133 3.84 1.45 2.03
C TRP A 133 3.96 -0.06 2.11
N TRP A 134 5.17 -0.58 2.33
CA TRP A 134 5.41 -2.02 2.50
C TRP A 134 5.27 -2.38 3.97
N LEU A 135 4.11 -2.93 4.33
CA LEU A 135 3.81 -3.15 5.74
C LEU A 135 4.59 -4.31 6.34
N TYR A 136 5.15 -4.09 7.52
CA TYR A 136 5.60 -5.16 8.40
C TYR A 136 4.44 -6.03 8.87
N LYS A 137 4.77 -7.24 9.31
CA LYS A 137 3.80 -8.22 9.79
C LYS A 137 2.95 -7.66 10.93
N GLU A 138 3.61 -7.03 11.90
CA GLU A 138 2.99 -6.49 13.13
C GLU A 138 2.65 -4.99 13.01
N ALA A 139 2.57 -4.45 11.79
CA ALA A 139 2.29 -3.03 11.58
C ALA A 139 0.91 -2.63 12.13
N ASP A 140 0.88 -1.56 12.93
CA ASP A 140 -0.34 -0.98 13.46
C ASP A 140 -0.99 -0.04 12.43
N VAL A 141 -2.26 -0.29 12.12
CA VAL A 141 -3.06 0.54 11.20
C VAL A 141 -4.27 1.17 11.90
N SER A 142 -4.40 0.99 13.22
CA SER A 142 -5.52 1.49 14.03
C SER A 142 -5.63 3.01 14.05
N GLY A 143 -4.54 3.71 13.73
CA GLY A 143 -4.53 5.17 13.57
C GLY A 143 -5.35 5.67 12.37
N PHE A 144 -5.67 4.79 11.40
CA PHE A 144 -6.53 5.15 10.27
C PHE A 144 -8.01 5.13 10.64
N LYS A 145 -8.76 6.08 10.09
CA LYS A 145 -10.20 6.23 10.31
C LYS A 145 -10.92 6.42 8.99
N LEU A 146 -12.18 5.99 8.94
CA LEU A 146 -13.07 6.38 7.86
C LEU A 146 -13.35 7.88 7.95
N GLU A 147 -13.18 8.58 6.85
CA GLU A 147 -13.68 9.95 6.70
C GLU A 147 -15.20 9.90 6.74
N LYS A 148 -15.82 10.78 7.53
CA LYS A 148 -17.28 10.94 7.49
C LYS A 148 -17.63 11.62 6.16
N GLU A 149 -18.57 11.02 5.43
CA GLU A 149 -19.18 11.63 4.24
C GLU A 149 -20.04 12.85 4.62
#